data_AF-A0A3R0XW54-F1
#
_entry.id   AF-A0A3R0XW54-F1
#
_cell.length_a   1.000
_cell.length_b   1.000
_cell.length_c   1.000
_cell.angle_alpha   90.00
_cell.angle_beta   90.00
_cell.angle_gamma   90.00
#
_symmetry.space_group_name_H-M   'P 1'
#
loop_
_entity.id
_entity.type
_entity.pdbx_description
1 polymer ?
#
loop_
_entity_poly.entity_id
_entity_poly.type
_entity_poly.pdbx_seq_one_letter_code
_entity_poly.pdbx_strand_id
1 'polypeptide(L)'
;MAKKEILTDLWVYELLKEASVNLYPQGSDIKEINEALLSASKAGTGHAGFPEYCGVVKDFILVVENKSDISRQIKRSEKGVICNNVASVKNYAVNGALFYGKHLAKKTSFKKIIAFGVSGNEKRHKIPEKSVFQKTMADYLTFEFSMFLQVRGDLFENKKDNDNGVTAGLINNTEWERLADKKWREFPLTSVFETIQRGKRLKRNDHTEGCVPYISSTSLNNGIDCFIGNTEGVRVFRNCLTLANSGSVGSTFFQPCTFIASDHVTKLENKNFDRYIYLFLAAVISGFSEKYGFNRKIKDLRIKKEKILLPVNKKDEPDYIFMGAFMKQLEHELLHRYDIHNSGFRFSGASH
;
A
#
# COMPACT_ATOMS: atom_id res chain seq x y z
N MET A 1 -11.56 -5.25 24.73
CA MET A 1 -12.20 -4.15 23.95
C MET A 1 -11.56 -2.79 24.26
N ALA A 2 -11.49 -2.35 25.52
CA ALA A 2 -10.93 -1.03 25.88
C ALA A 2 -9.52 -0.74 25.33
N LYS A 3 -8.57 -1.70 25.40
CA LYS A 3 -7.22 -1.52 24.84
C LYS A 3 -7.21 -1.28 23.32
N LYS A 4 -8.18 -1.81 22.57
CA LYS A 4 -8.28 -1.61 21.11
C LYS A 4 -8.83 -0.22 20.75
N GLU A 5 -9.78 0.30 21.54
CA GLU A 5 -10.30 1.65 21.37
C GLU A 5 -9.20 2.69 21.63
N ILE A 6 -8.41 2.54 22.70
CA ILE A 6 -7.26 3.44 22.99
C ILE A 6 -6.26 3.48 21.82
N LEU A 7 -5.95 2.33 21.21
CA LEU A 7 -5.07 2.29 20.04
C LEU A 7 -5.72 2.97 18.81
N THR A 8 -7.05 2.91 18.70
CA THR A 8 -7.80 3.58 17.63
C THR A 8 -7.78 5.09 17.83
N ASP A 9 -7.89 5.58 19.08
CA ASP A 9 -7.76 6.99 19.44
C ASP A 9 -6.39 7.54 19.03
N LEU A 10 -5.32 6.87 19.46
CA LEU A 10 -3.94 7.26 19.10
C LEU A 10 -3.71 7.25 17.59
N TRP A 11 -4.27 6.26 16.89
CA TRP A 11 -4.18 6.21 15.43
C TRP A 11 -4.90 7.37 14.76
N VAL A 12 -6.12 7.72 15.22
CA VAL A 12 -6.86 8.89 14.72
C VAL A 12 -6.10 10.18 15.02
N TYR A 13 -5.49 10.30 16.20
CA TYR A 13 -4.64 11.44 16.54
C TYR A 13 -3.46 11.61 15.57
N GLU A 14 -2.76 10.52 15.23
CA GLU A 14 -1.67 10.58 14.24
C GLU A 14 -2.17 10.98 12.84
N LEU A 15 -3.38 10.58 12.45
CA LEU A 15 -4.01 11.02 11.19
C LEU A 15 -4.33 12.53 11.21
N LEU A 16 -4.83 13.04 12.33
CA LEU A 16 -5.11 14.48 12.51
C LEU A 16 -3.81 15.30 12.42
N LYS A 17 -2.75 14.85 13.10
CA LYS A 17 -1.42 15.47 13.04
C LYS A 17 -0.84 15.44 11.63
N GLU A 18 -0.96 14.32 10.92
CA GLU A 18 -0.53 14.18 9.53
C GLU A 18 -1.29 15.13 8.59
N ALA A 19 -2.58 15.38 8.86
CA ALA A 19 -3.40 16.32 8.13
C ALA A 19 -3.18 17.79 8.54
N SER A 20 -2.35 18.05 9.54
CA SER A 20 -2.19 19.38 10.17
C SER A 20 -3.52 19.95 10.68
N VAL A 21 -4.36 19.07 11.24
CA VAL A 21 -5.65 19.40 11.86
C VAL A 21 -5.52 19.27 13.37
N ASN A 22 -5.67 20.38 14.08
CA ASN A 22 -5.55 20.41 15.54
C ASN A 22 -6.95 20.31 16.17
N LEU A 23 -7.28 19.14 16.72
CA LEU A 23 -8.49 18.92 17.53
C LEU A 23 -8.11 18.50 18.95
N TYR A 24 -9.02 18.67 19.89
CA TYR A 24 -8.82 18.34 21.30
C TYR A 24 -9.55 17.04 21.65
N PRO A 25 -8.92 16.15 22.44
CA PRO A 25 -9.60 14.95 22.92
C PRO A 25 -10.74 15.33 23.87
N GLN A 26 -11.89 14.66 23.75
CA GLN A 26 -13.01 14.79 24.70
C GLN A 26 -13.58 16.20 24.88
N GLY A 27 -13.40 17.11 23.91
CA GLY A 27 -13.91 18.47 23.99
C GLY A 27 -13.25 19.43 23.00
N SER A 28 -13.19 20.71 23.35
CA SER A 28 -12.44 21.75 22.64
C SER A 28 -11.73 22.66 23.65
N ASP A 29 -10.81 23.48 23.19
CA ASP A 29 -10.36 24.69 23.88
C ASP A 29 -11.40 25.84 23.89
N ILE A 30 -12.42 25.77 23.04
CA ILE A 30 -13.49 26.78 22.94
C ILE A 30 -14.56 26.53 24.02
N LYS A 31 -14.73 27.52 24.90
CA LYS A 31 -15.68 27.48 26.02
C LYS A 31 -17.11 27.13 25.59
N GLU A 32 -17.63 27.79 24.56
CA GLU A 32 -18.99 27.55 24.05
C GLU A 32 -19.22 26.09 23.64
N ILE A 33 -18.23 25.45 23.03
CA ILE A 33 -18.32 24.04 22.62
C ILE A 33 -18.35 23.13 23.85
N ASN A 34 -17.48 23.37 24.84
CA ASN A 34 -17.47 22.58 26.07
C ASN A 34 -18.77 22.71 26.87
N GLU A 35 -19.31 23.92 26.98
CA GLU A 35 -20.61 24.17 27.64
C GLU A 35 -21.74 23.42 26.92
N ALA A 36 -21.74 23.42 25.59
CA ALA A 36 -22.70 22.62 24.82
C ALA A 36 -22.56 21.12 25.12
N LEU A 37 -21.33 20.60 25.24
CA LEU A 37 -21.06 19.19 25.51
C LEU A 37 -21.46 18.72 26.91
N LEU A 38 -21.62 19.61 27.89
CA LEU A 38 -22.08 19.25 29.25
C LEU A 38 -23.48 18.60 29.30
N SER A 39 -24.25 18.70 28.21
CA SER A 39 -25.57 18.06 28.08
C SER A 39 -25.64 17.03 26.95
N ALA A 40 -24.50 16.60 26.40
CA ALA A 40 -24.40 15.78 25.20
C ALA A 40 -24.19 14.27 25.49
N SER A 41 -24.74 13.72 26.56
CA SER A 41 -24.64 12.27 26.81
C SER A 41 -25.34 11.45 25.73
N LYS A 42 -24.60 10.55 25.07
CA LYS A 42 -25.15 9.56 24.11
C LYS A 42 -26.19 8.62 24.73
N ALA A 43 -26.24 8.54 26.06
CA ALA A 43 -27.26 7.78 26.77
C ALA A 43 -28.59 8.53 26.91
N GLY A 44 -28.65 9.81 26.52
CA GLY A 44 -29.84 10.65 26.69
C GLY A 44 -30.07 11.11 28.13
N THR A 45 -29.04 11.06 28.98
CA THR A 45 -29.17 11.37 30.41
C THR A 45 -29.09 12.86 30.75
N GLY A 46 -28.82 13.72 29.76
CA GLY A 46 -28.57 15.15 29.99
C GLY A 46 -27.23 15.47 30.66
N HIS A 47 -26.40 14.45 30.92
CA HIS A 47 -25.02 14.62 31.40
C HIS A 47 -24.05 14.96 30.28
N ALA A 48 -22.79 15.19 30.65
CA ALA A 48 -21.72 15.48 29.72
C ALA A 48 -21.51 14.35 28.69
N GLY A 49 -21.19 14.77 27.47
CA GLY A 49 -20.73 13.92 26.40
C GLY A 49 -19.27 14.20 26.07
N PHE A 50 -18.58 13.16 25.64
CA PHE A 50 -17.16 13.17 25.32
C PHE A 50 -17.01 12.63 23.89
N PRO A 51 -16.95 13.49 22.85
CA PRO A 51 -16.52 13.06 21.53
C PRO A 51 -15.05 12.66 21.58
N GLU A 52 -14.61 11.67 20.79
CA GLU A 52 -13.20 11.27 20.85
C GLU A 52 -12.25 12.43 20.48
N TYR A 53 -12.58 13.22 19.45
CA TYR A 53 -11.93 14.51 19.18
C TYR A 53 -12.93 15.58 18.74
N CYS A 54 -12.74 16.83 19.15
CA CYS A 54 -13.56 17.95 18.69
C CYS A 54 -12.72 19.24 18.64
N GLY A 55 -13.12 20.18 17.79
CA GLY A 55 -12.45 21.46 17.65
C GLY A 55 -12.95 22.25 16.44
N VAL A 56 -12.35 23.41 16.20
CA VAL A 56 -12.70 24.28 15.09
C VAL A 56 -11.56 24.36 14.09
N VAL A 57 -11.90 24.18 12.81
CA VAL A 57 -11.01 24.44 11.69
C VAL A 57 -11.67 25.50 10.82
N LYS A 58 -11.05 26.69 10.77
CA LYS A 58 -11.64 27.89 10.17
C LYS A 58 -12.99 28.20 10.81
N ASP A 59 -14.09 28.06 10.08
CA ASP A 59 -15.47 28.30 10.52
C ASP A 59 -16.29 27.02 10.70
N PHE A 60 -15.65 25.84 10.63
CA PHE A 60 -16.29 24.54 10.82
C PHE A 60 -15.96 23.95 12.18
N ILE A 61 -16.98 23.48 12.90
CA ILE A 61 -16.76 22.49 13.96
C ILE A 61 -16.48 21.15 13.30
N LEU A 62 -15.36 20.54 13.67
CA LEU A 62 -15.07 19.15 13.37
C LEU A 62 -15.31 18.34 14.64
N VAL A 63 -16.13 17.31 14.54
CA VAL A 63 -16.33 16.33 15.61
C VAL A 63 -16.05 14.94 15.08
N VAL A 64 -15.21 14.20 15.79
CA VAL A 64 -14.76 12.88 15.41
C VAL A 64 -15.24 11.89 16.45
N GLU A 65 -15.81 10.81 15.94
CA GLU A 65 -16.07 9.60 16.70
C GLU A 65 -15.40 8.41 16.06
N ASN A 66 -14.92 7.47 16.87
CA ASN A 66 -14.25 6.28 16.37
C ASN A 66 -14.73 4.97 17.01
N LYS A 67 -14.50 3.85 16.31
CA LYS A 67 -14.72 2.48 16.82
C LYS A 67 -13.62 1.56 16.30
N SER A 68 -13.06 0.72 17.15
CA SER A 68 -11.97 -0.20 16.73
C SER A 68 -12.39 -1.27 15.71
N ASP A 69 -13.69 -1.55 15.58
CA ASP A 69 -14.27 -2.58 14.70
C ASP A 69 -14.92 -1.95 13.46
N ILE A 70 -14.50 -2.39 12.27
CA ILE A 70 -14.99 -1.90 10.97
C ILE A 70 -16.50 -2.17 10.80
N SER A 71 -17.02 -3.25 11.37
CA SER A 71 -18.47 -3.55 11.33
C SER A 71 -19.32 -2.50 12.06
N ARG A 72 -18.67 -1.67 12.90
CA ARG A 72 -19.28 -0.59 13.67
C ARG A 72 -19.11 0.79 13.01
N GLN A 73 -18.87 0.85 11.71
CA GLN A 73 -18.77 2.12 10.98
C GLN A 73 -20.09 2.91 11.03
N ILE A 74 -21.21 2.30 10.65
CA ILE A 74 -22.50 2.98 10.51
C ILE A 74 -23.68 2.01 10.63
N LYS A 75 -24.74 2.41 11.32
CA LYS A 75 -26.03 1.71 11.33
C LYS A 75 -27.09 2.55 10.65
N ARG A 76 -27.75 1.95 9.66
CA ARG A 76 -28.90 2.52 8.93
C ARG A 76 -30.17 1.73 9.19
N SER A 77 -31.30 2.41 9.07
CA SER A 77 -32.64 1.82 9.00
C SER A 77 -32.85 1.17 7.63
N GLU A 78 -33.96 0.43 7.48
CA GLU A 78 -34.37 -0.19 6.22
C GLU A 78 -34.53 0.83 5.08
N LYS A 79 -34.92 2.07 5.40
CA LYS A 79 -35.02 3.18 4.44
C LYS A 79 -33.68 3.86 4.14
N GLY A 80 -32.56 3.31 4.61
CA GLY A 80 -31.22 3.87 4.39
C GLY A 80 -30.85 5.08 5.25
N VAL A 81 -31.72 5.52 6.17
CA VAL A 81 -31.45 6.66 7.07
C VAL A 81 -30.60 6.24 8.26
N ILE A 82 -29.63 7.07 8.67
CA ILE A 82 -28.75 6.82 9.82
C ILE A 82 -29.57 6.74 11.11
N CYS A 83 -29.47 5.61 11.81
CA CYS A 83 -30.20 5.37 13.05
C CYS A 83 -29.77 6.34 14.16
N ASN A 84 -30.74 6.88 14.90
CA ASN A 84 -30.51 7.82 16.01
C ASN A 84 -30.93 7.27 17.39
N ASN A 85 -31.33 6.01 17.47
CA ASN A 85 -31.60 5.36 18.76
C ASN A 85 -30.30 5.21 19.58
N VAL A 86 -30.45 5.21 20.91
CA VAL A 86 -29.34 5.18 21.87
C VAL A 86 -28.33 4.07 21.58
N ALA A 87 -28.82 2.86 21.26
CA ALA A 87 -27.94 1.73 20.96
C ALA A 87 -27.07 1.98 19.72
N SER A 88 -27.64 2.55 18.66
CA SER A 88 -26.90 2.85 17.43
C SER A 88 -25.90 3.98 17.64
N VAL A 89 -26.31 5.06 18.34
CA VAL A 89 -25.46 6.22 18.63
C VAL A 89 -24.24 5.82 19.47
N LYS A 90 -24.39 4.93 20.45
CA LYS A 90 -23.28 4.47 21.28
C LYS A 90 -22.33 3.52 20.56
N ASN A 91 -22.87 2.64 19.72
CA ASN A 91 -22.11 1.52 19.20
C ASN A 91 -21.49 1.75 17.81
N TYR A 92 -21.91 2.79 17.07
CA TYR A 92 -21.44 3.04 15.71
C TYR A 92 -20.81 4.42 15.55
N ALA A 93 -19.66 4.47 14.87
CA ALA A 93 -18.84 5.68 14.78
C ALA A 93 -19.58 6.85 14.10
N VAL A 94 -20.16 6.65 12.91
CA VAL A 94 -20.89 7.71 12.19
C VAL A 94 -22.14 8.16 12.96
N ASN A 95 -22.83 7.24 13.63
CA ASN A 95 -24.03 7.55 14.40
C ASN A 95 -23.70 8.40 15.63
N GLY A 96 -22.60 8.08 16.34
CA GLY A 96 -22.06 8.89 17.42
C GLY A 96 -21.63 10.28 16.95
N ALA A 97 -20.89 10.36 15.84
CA ALA A 97 -20.44 11.63 15.28
C ALA A 97 -21.62 12.54 14.93
N LEU A 98 -22.64 11.97 14.26
CA LEU A 98 -23.85 12.68 13.88
C LEU A 98 -24.64 13.18 15.09
N PHE A 99 -24.69 12.38 16.16
CA PHE A 99 -25.34 12.79 17.41
C PHE A 99 -24.69 14.05 17.98
N TYR A 100 -23.35 14.07 18.13
CA TYR A 100 -22.66 15.26 18.62
C TYR A 100 -22.78 16.43 17.65
N GLY A 101 -22.64 16.19 16.35
CA GLY A 101 -22.77 17.25 15.35
C GLY A 101 -24.15 17.93 15.43
N LYS A 102 -25.23 17.16 15.56
CA LYS A 102 -26.58 17.71 15.75
C LYS A 102 -26.74 18.46 17.07
N HIS A 103 -26.13 17.96 18.14
CA HIS A 103 -26.17 18.62 19.46
C HIS A 103 -25.45 19.98 19.43
N LEU A 104 -24.24 20.01 18.88
CA LEU A 104 -23.44 21.21 18.73
C LEU A 104 -24.11 22.24 17.82
N ALA A 105 -24.73 21.83 16.71
CA ALA A 105 -25.46 22.74 15.82
C ALA A 105 -26.62 23.49 16.53
N LYS A 106 -27.24 22.83 17.51
CA LYS A 106 -28.37 23.36 18.28
C LYS A 106 -27.94 24.22 19.46
N LYS A 107 -26.80 23.89 20.07
CA LYS A 107 -26.34 24.46 21.34
C LYS A 107 -25.21 25.46 21.20
N THR A 108 -24.72 25.69 19.97
CA THR A 108 -23.68 26.67 19.67
C THR A 108 -24.13 27.62 18.56
N SER A 109 -23.42 28.74 18.46
CA SER A 109 -23.51 29.75 17.41
C SER A 109 -23.07 29.20 16.05
N PHE A 110 -22.18 28.19 16.03
CA PHE A 110 -21.69 27.56 14.81
C PHE A 110 -22.79 26.83 14.05
N LYS A 111 -22.85 27.07 12.73
CA LYS A 111 -23.82 26.42 11.81
C LYS A 111 -23.17 25.49 10.79
N LYS A 112 -21.85 25.48 10.72
CA LYS A 112 -21.07 24.64 9.82
C LYS A 112 -20.38 23.56 10.65
N ILE A 113 -20.84 22.31 10.49
CA ILE A 113 -20.35 21.18 11.28
C ILE A 113 -20.08 20.00 10.36
N ILE A 114 -18.91 19.40 10.52
CA ILE A 114 -18.52 18.16 9.85
C ILE A 114 -18.33 17.09 10.92
N ALA A 115 -19.13 16.03 10.83
CA ALA A 115 -19.10 14.90 11.73
C ALA A 115 -18.41 13.71 11.05
N PHE A 116 -17.31 13.25 11.63
CA PHE A 116 -16.53 12.12 11.12
C PHE A 116 -16.75 10.88 11.99
N GLY A 117 -17.20 9.78 11.38
CA GLY A 117 -17.13 8.46 11.98
C GLY A 117 -15.95 7.69 11.42
N VAL A 118 -15.01 7.28 12.25
CA VAL A 118 -13.84 6.46 11.87
C VAL A 118 -13.99 5.07 12.45
N SER A 119 -13.64 4.02 11.70
CA SER A 119 -13.54 2.69 12.29
C SER A 119 -12.36 1.88 11.79
N GLY A 120 -11.99 0.87 12.56
CA GLY A 120 -10.87 -0.01 12.29
C GLY A 120 -9.60 0.41 13.03
N ASN A 121 -8.45 0.12 12.42
CA ASN A 121 -7.15 0.39 13.00
C ASN A 121 -6.12 0.67 11.89
N GLU A 122 -4.86 0.84 12.29
CA GLU A 122 -3.73 1.06 11.40
C GLU A 122 -3.45 -0.08 10.40
N LYS A 123 -3.96 -1.29 10.66
CA LYS A 123 -3.71 -2.48 9.82
C LYS A 123 -4.57 -2.43 8.57
N ARG A 124 -3.90 -2.43 7.43
CA ARG A 124 -4.54 -2.34 6.11
C ARG A 124 -4.01 -3.37 5.11
N HIS A 125 -3.24 -4.34 5.59
CA HIS A 125 -2.60 -5.33 4.72
C HIS A 125 -3.50 -6.55 4.60
N LYS A 126 -3.88 -6.85 3.35
CA LYS A 126 -4.45 -8.14 2.98
C LYS A 126 -3.32 -9.03 2.49
N ILE A 127 -3.41 -10.32 2.76
CA ILE A 127 -2.54 -11.31 2.13
C ILE A 127 -2.95 -11.35 0.65
N PRO A 128 -2.05 -11.08 -0.31
CA PRO A 128 -2.40 -11.15 -1.72
C PRO A 128 -2.81 -12.57 -2.12
N GLU A 129 -3.79 -12.69 -3.00
CA GLU A 129 -4.17 -13.98 -3.57
C GLU A 129 -3.09 -14.49 -4.53
N LYS A 130 -3.03 -15.82 -4.76
CA LYS A 130 -2.10 -16.45 -5.73
C LYS A 130 -2.16 -15.77 -7.11
N SER A 131 -3.34 -15.31 -7.53
CA SER A 131 -3.58 -14.61 -8.79
C SER A 131 -2.76 -13.32 -8.94
N VAL A 132 -2.50 -12.59 -7.86
CA VAL A 132 -1.67 -11.38 -7.86
C VAL A 132 -0.23 -11.73 -8.18
N PHE A 133 0.32 -12.77 -7.54
CA PHE A 133 1.67 -13.24 -7.81
C PHE A 133 1.83 -13.80 -9.23
N GLN A 134 0.83 -14.56 -9.71
CA GLN A 134 0.79 -15.04 -11.09
C GLN A 134 0.80 -13.90 -12.10
N LYS A 135 0.01 -12.85 -11.85
CA LYS A 135 0.00 -11.64 -12.69
C LYS A 135 1.35 -10.94 -12.68
N THR A 136 1.96 -10.75 -11.51
CA THR A 136 3.29 -10.11 -11.40
C THR A 136 4.35 -10.87 -12.19
N MET A 137 4.37 -12.21 -12.12
CA MET A 137 5.30 -13.01 -12.90
C MET A 137 5.01 -12.93 -14.41
N ALA A 138 3.73 -13.03 -14.81
CA ALA A 138 3.33 -12.95 -16.21
C ALA A 138 3.68 -11.58 -16.83
N ASP A 139 3.43 -10.48 -16.10
CA ASP A 139 3.78 -9.13 -16.52
C ASP A 139 5.30 -8.99 -16.70
N TYR A 140 6.09 -9.54 -15.77
CA TYR A 140 7.56 -9.52 -15.86
C TYR A 140 8.09 -10.32 -17.05
N LEU A 141 7.57 -11.53 -17.29
CA LEU A 141 7.93 -12.34 -18.47
C LEU A 141 7.54 -11.66 -19.77
N THR A 142 6.37 -11.02 -19.81
CA THR A 142 5.91 -10.24 -20.98
C THR A 142 6.83 -9.06 -21.24
N PHE A 143 7.23 -8.35 -20.20
CA PHE A 143 8.22 -7.26 -20.28
C PHE A 143 9.55 -7.77 -20.84
N GLU A 144 10.08 -8.86 -20.28
CA GLU A 144 11.34 -9.44 -20.71
C GLU A 144 11.31 -9.87 -22.18
N PHE A 145 10.24 -10.57 -22.58
CA PHE A 145 10.04 -10.96 -23.97
C PHE A 145 9.93 -9.76 -24.92
N SER A 146 9.18 -8.72 -24.51
CA SER A 146 9.05 -7.47 -25.26
C SER A 146 10.41 -6.78 -25.47
N MET A 147 11.24 -6.69 -24.43
CA MET A 147 12.58 -6.11 -24.54
C MET A 147 13.48 -6.94 -25.45
N PHE A 148 13.41 -8.27 -25.39
CA PHE A 148 14.15 -9.14 -26.30
C PHE A 148 13.79 -8.87 -27.77
N LEU A 149 12.49 -8.79 -28.10
CA LEU A 149 12.02 -8.50 -29.45
C LEU A 149 12.43 -7.10 -29.95
N GLN A 150 12.62 -6.16 -29.04
CA GLN A 150 13.07 -4.79 -29.35
C GLN A 150 14.60 -4.67 -29.43
N VAL A 151 15.34 -5.78 -29.46
CA VAL A 151 16.82 -5.80 -29.47
C VAL A 151 17.39 -5.08 -28.24
N ARG A 152 16.73 -5.27 -27.09
CA ARG A 152 17.13 -4.77 -25.76
C ARG A 152 17.39 -5.93 -24.78
N GLY A 153 17.82 -7.07 -25.31
CA GLY A 153 18.16 -8.27 -24.52
C GLY A 153 19.38 -8.06 -23.60
N ASP A 154 20.22 -7.09 -23.93
CA ASP A 154 21.38 -6.65 -23.14
C ASP A 154 21.02 -6.23 -21.71
N LEU A 155 19.78 -5.76 -21.50
CA LEU A 155 19.25 -5.43 -20.18
C LEU A 155 19.19 -6.64 -19.22
N PHE A 156 19.31 -7.87 -19.71
CA PHE A 156 19.18 -9.10 -18.91
C PHE A 156 20.45 -9.97 -18.88
N GLU A 157 21.58 -9.50 -19.43
CA GLU A 157 22.81 -10.29 -19.56
C GLU A 157 23.37 -10.79 -18.21
N ASN A 158 23.11 -10.07 -17.11
CA ASN A 158 23.49 -10.48 -15.75
C ASN A 158 22.47 -11.42 -15.07
N LYS A 159 21.64 -12.13 -15.85
CA LYS A 159 20.61 -13.06 -15.33
C LYS A 159 21.14 -14.06 -14.30
N LYS A 160 22.34 -14.62 -14.54
CA LYS A 160 22.97 -15.56 -13.60
C LYS A 160 23.30 -14.91 -12.25
N ASP A 161 23.76 -13.67 -12.23
CA ASP A 161 24.07 -12.96 -10.99
C ASP A 161 22.81 -12.62 -10.19
N ASN A 162 21.70 -12.32 -10.89
CA ASN A 162 20.40 -12.04 -10.28
C ASN A 162 19.69 -13.29 -9.73
N ASP A 163 20.12 -14.49 -10.16
CA ASP A 163 19.59 -15.80 -9.71
C ASP A 163 20.47 -16.48 -8.63
N ASN A 164 21.66 -15.93 -8.33
CA ASN A 164 22.62 -16.47 -7.36
C ASN A 164 22.33 -16.06 -5.89
N GLY A 165 21.13 -15.55 -5.58
CA GLY A 165 20.74 -15.19 -4.22
C GLY A 165 20.41 -16.39 -3.32
N VAL A 166 19.75 -16.13 -2.19
CA VAL A 166 19.46 -17.12 -1.13
C VAL A 166 18.81 -18.41 -1.64
N THR A 167 18.17 -18.41 -2.81
CA THR A 167 17.52 -19.59 -3.41
C THR A 167 18.44 -20.52 -4.21
N ALA A 168 19.68 -20.12 -4.50
CA ALA A 168 20.63 -20.93 -5.26
C ALA A 168 21.03 -22.20 -4.48
N GLY A 169 20.51 -23.36 -4.93
CA GLY A 169 20.85 -24.69 -4.39
C GLY A 169 19.81 -25.35 -3.46
N LEU A 170 18.70 -24.68 -3.13
CA LEU A 170 17.73 -25.17 -2.14
C LEU A 170 16.51 -25.89 -2.71
N ILE A 171 16.41 -26.05 -4.03
CA ILE A 171 15.14 -26.41 -4.71
C ILE A 171 14.95 -27.92 -4.92
N ASN A 172 15.96 -28.75 -4.61
CA ASN A 172 15.95 -30.13 -5.10
C ASN A 172 15.23 -31.17 -4.24
N ASN A 173 14.62 -30.88 -3.07
CA ASN A 173 13.93 -31.92 -2.28
C ASN A 173 13.06 -31.41 -1.11
N THR A 174 11.98 -30.69 -1.37
CA THR A 174 11.00 -30.37 -0.30
C THR A 174 9.56 -30.54 -0.78
N GLU A 175 8.75 -31.23 0.03
CA GLU A 175 7.29 -31.13 0.00
C GLU A 175 6.91 -29.65 0.14
N TRP A 176 6.16 -29.15 -0.83
CA TRP A 176 5.91 -27.72 -1.00
C TRP A 176 4.71 -27.28 -0.16
N GLU A 177 4.94 -26.35 0.76
CA GLU A 177 3.87 -25.69 1.50
C GLU A 177 3.05 -24.80 0.54
N ARG A 178 1.72 -24.83 0.62
CA ARG A 178 0.89 -23.92 -0.19
C ARG A 178 0.91 -22.53 0.44
N LEU A 179 0.81 -21.49 -0.39
CA LEU A 179 0.67 -20.10 0.10
C LEU A 179 -0.42 -19.94 1.16
N ALA A 180 -1.52 -20.69 1.00
CA ALA A 180 -2.66 -20.70 1.92
C ALA A 180 -2.34 -21.31 3.30
N ASP A 181 -1.33 -22.16 3.38
CA ASP A 181 -0.93 -22.86 4.61
C ASP A 181 0.14 -22.09 5.40
N LYS A 182 0.72 -21.03 4.79
CA LYS A 182 1.74 -20.21 5.44
C LYS A 182 1.14 -19.31 6.52
N LYS A 183 1.86 -19.18 7.64
CA LYS A 183 1.63 -18.12 8.61
C LYS A 183 2.23 -16.82 8.10
N TRP A 184 1.57 -15.69 8.37
CA TRP A 184 1.97 -14.36 7.94
C TRP A 184 2.12 -13.41 9.12
N ARG A 185 3.13 -12.53 9.09
CA ARG A 185 3.35 -11.48 10.10
C ARG A 185 3.69 -10.15 9.45
N GLU A 186 3.49 -9.08 10.21
CA GLU A 186 3.83 -7.71 9.79
C GLU A 186 5.30 -7.41 10.05
N PHE A 187 5.97 -6.85 9.04
CA PHE A 187 7.35 -6.39 9.11
C PHE A 187 7.43 -4.92 8.67
N PRO A 188 8.16 -4.06 9.40
CA PRO A 188 8.50 -2.72 8.91
C PRO A 188 9.18 -2.80 7.55
N LEU A 189 8.81 -1.93 6.61
CA LEU A 189 9.45 -1.91 5.30
C LEU A 189 10.97 -1.67 5.42
N THR A 190 11.37 -0.89 6.42
CA THR A 190 12.77 -0.58 6.76
C THR A 190 13.55 -1.76 7.36
N SER A 191 12.90 -2.85 7.79
CA SER A 191 13.60 -4.07 8.21
C SER A 191 13.75 -5.07 7.06
N VAL A 192 12.99 -4.89 5.97
CA VAL A 192 13.04 -5.74 4.76
C VAL A 192 14.01 -5.16 3.73
N PHE A 193 14.01 -3.83 3.56
CA PHE A 193 14.89 -3.13 2.63
C PHE A 193 15.92 -2.28 3.37
N GLU A 194 17.19 -2.58 3.14
CA GLU A 194 18.33 -1.86 3.70
C GLU A 194 18.38 -0.42 3.19
N THR A 195 18.01 -0.20 1.93
CA THR A 195 18.03 1.13 1.30
C THR A 195 16.68 1.47 0.69
N ILE A 196 16.11 2.60 1.13
CA ILE A 196 14.90 3.22 0.56
C ILE A 196 15.26 4.63 0.11
N GLN A 197 15.27 4.87 -1.20
CA GLN A 197 15.74 6.14 -1.76
C GLN A 197 14.91 6.59 -2.95
N ARG A 198 14.40 7.83 -2.89
CA ARG A 198 13.72 8.46 -4.02
C ARG A 198 14.67 8.66 -5.21
N GLY A 199 14.17 8.62 -6.43
CA GLY A 199 14.90 9.11 -7.60
C GLY A 199 15.12 10.62 -7.56
N LYS A 200 15.54 11.20 -8.68
CA LYS A 200 15.84 12.63 -8.78
C LYS A 200 15.08 13.26 -9.94
N ARG A 201 14.66 14.52 -9.75
CA ARG A 201 13.92 15.26 -10.77
C ARG A 201 14.83 15.46 -11.99
N LEU A 202 14.34 15.05 -13.14
CA LEU A 202 14.90 15.32 -14.46
C LEU A 202 13.72 15.68 -15.36
N LYS A 203 13.73 16.85 -16.01
CA LYS A 203 12.61 17.23 -16.87
C LYS A 203 12.77 16.55 -18.22
N ARG A 204 11.65 16.25 -18.88
CA ARG A 204 11.64 15.61 -20.21
C ARG A 204 12.48 16.34 -21.25
N ASN A 205 12.49 17.68 -21.22
CA ASN A 205 13.29 18.49 -22.14
C ASN A 205 14.81 18.43 -21.86
N ASP A 206 15.20 17.95 -20.69
CA ASP A 206 16.60 17.78 -20.29
C ASP A 206 17.11 16.37 -20.59
N HIS A 207 16.25 15.49 -21.15
CA HIS A 207 16.65 14.13 -21.51
C HIS A 207 17.59 14.18 -22.72
N THR A 208 18.71 13.48 -22.64
CA THR A 208 19.60 13.22 -23.77
C THR A 208 19.35 11.81 -24.30
N GLU A 209 19.55 11.60 -25.60
CA GLU A 209 19.42 10.28 -26.21
C GLU A 209 20.45 9.30 -25.63
N GLY A 210 20.04 8.05 -25.42
CA GLY A 210 20.93 6.99 -24.92
C GLY A 210 20.21 5.66 -24.74
N CYS A 211 20.86 4.73 -24.04
CA CYS A 211 20.41 3.35 -23.87
C CYS A 211 20.05 2.99 -22.42
N VAL A 212 20.14 3.92 -21.46
CA VAL A 212 19.82 3.63 -20.06
C VAL A 212 18.32 3.82 -19.83
N PRO A 213 17.59 2.81 -19.31
CA PRO A 213 16.18 2.96 -18.97
C PRO A 213 15.94 4.11 -17.99
N TYR A 214 14.98 4.98 -18.33
CA TYR A 214 14.44 5.99 -17.42
C TYR A 214 13.11 5.51 -16.83
N ILE A 215 13.09 5.29 -15.52
CA ILE A 215 11.92 4.82 -14.78
C ILE A 215 11.09 5.99 -14.27
N SER A 216 9.85 6.09 -14.75
CA SER A 216 8.86 7.08 -14.34
C SER A 216 7.77 6.45 -13.46
N SER A 217 6.72 7.21 -13.18
CA SER A 217 5.55 6.71 -12.43
C SER A 217 4.52 5.97 -13.29
N THR A 218 4.88 5.57 -14.52
CA THR A 218 4.01 4.76 -15.37
C THR A 218 3.82 3.35 -14.80
N SER A 219 2.65 2.77 -15.01
CA SER A 219 2.34 1.37 -14.70
C SER A 219 2.59 0.43 -15.90
N LEU A 220 3.09 0.97 -17.01
CA LEU A 220 3.35 0.24 -18.24
C LEU A 220 4.83 -0.12 -18.34
N ASN A 221 5.14 -1.12 -19.16
CA ASN A 221 6.50 -1.49 -19.54
C ASN A 221 7.50 -1.59 -18.37
N ASN A 222 7.07 -2.20 -17.27
CA ASN A 222 7.87 -2.35 -16.05
C ASN A 222 8.40 -1.00 -15.50
N GLY A 223 7.66 0.09 -15.72
CA GLY A 223 8.01 1.44 -15.28
C GLY A 223 8.92 2.22 -16.25
N ILE A 224 9.40 1.61 -17.33
CA ILE A 224 10.25 2.29 -18.31
C ILE A 224 9.41 3.27 -19.14
N ASP A 225 9.78 4.54 -19.07
CA ASP A 225 9.16 5.64 -19.82
C ASP A 225 9.84 5.86 -21.17
N CYS A 226 11.18 5.88 -21.15
CA CYS A 226 12.05 6.06 -22.30
C CYS A 226 13.48 5.59 -21.96
N PHE A 227 14.41 5.75 -22.91
CA PHE A 227 15.83 5.52 -22.72
C PHE A 227 16.59 6.83 -22.85
N ILE A 228 17.57 7.05 -21.97
CA ILE A 228 18.33 8.31 -21.89
C ILE A 228 19.83 8.07 -21.76
N GLY A 229 20.61 9.12 -22.05
CA GLY A 229 22.07 9.14 -21.94
C GLY A 229 22.60 10.05 -20.83
N ASN A 230 21.74 10.59 -19.97
CA ASN A 230 22.13 11.54 -18.93
C ASN A 230 23.02 10.87 -17.87
N THR A 231 24.15 11.50 -17.53
CA THR A 231 25.08 11.03 -16.47
C THR A 231 25.17 12.02 -15.32
N GLU A 232 24.98 13.31 -15.58
CA GLU A 232 25.03 14.36 -14.57
C GLU A 232 23.68 14.64 -13.93
N GLY A 233 23.69 14.96 -12.63
CA GLY A 233 22.48 15.39 -11.94
C GLY A 233 21.42 14.31 -11.76
N VAL A 234 21.67 13.05 -12.13
CA VAL A 234 20.75 11.92 -12.02
C VAL A 234 21.06 11.01 -10.83
N ARG A 235 20.18 10.03 -10.57
CA ARG A 235 20.45 8.92 -9.64
C ARG A 235 20.34 7.61 -10.41
N VAL A 236 21.45 6.87 -10.42
CA VAL A 236 21.57 5.58 -11.09
C VAL A 236 21.38 4.47 -10.07
N PHE A 237 20.55 3.50 -10.40
CA PHE A 237 20.18 2.35 -9.57
C PHE A 237 20.27 1.06 -10.38
N ARG A 238 20.29 -0.08 -9.70
CA ARG A 238 20.26 -1.41 -10.32
C ARG A 238 19.74 -2.45 -9.32
N ASN A 239 19.28 -3.60 -9.82
CA ASN A 239 18.90 -4.79 -9.04
C ASN A 239 18.08 -4.48 -7.77
N CYS A 240 16.97 -3.76 -7.94
CA CYS A 240 16.09 -3.35 -6.85
C CYS A 240 14.64 -3.21 -7.33
N LEU A 241 13.71 -3.03 -6.39
CA LEU A 241 12.35 -2.63 -6.74
C LEU A 241 12.27 -1.13 -6.97
N THR A 242 11.35 -0.75 -7.86
CA THR A 242 10.90 0.62 -8.07
C THR A 242 9.43 0.73 -7.69
N LEU A 243 9.08 1.76 -6.94
CA LEU A 243 7.72 2.05 -6.48
C LEU A 243 7.30 3.46 -6.95
N ALA A 244 6.21 3.54 -7.70
CA ALA A 244 5.61 4.80 -8.11
C ALA A 244 4.93 5.50 -6.92
N ASN A 245 5.34 6.75 -6.65
CA ASN A 245 4.84 7.56 -5.53
C ASN A 245 3.66 8.47 -5.90
N SER A 246 3.48 8.76 -7.19
CA SER A 246 2.44 9.59 -7.81
C SER A 246 2.00 8.97 -9.14
N GLY A 247 1.03 9.54 -9.85
CA GLY A 247 0.54 8.95 -11.11
C GLY A 247 -0.09 7.59 -10.85
N SER A 248 0.51 6.52 -11.37
CA SER A 248 0.13 5.13 -11.07
C SER A 248 0.64 4.69 -9.69
N VAL A 249 0.21 5.38 -8.63
CA VAL A 249 0.69 5.18 -7.25
C VAL A 249 0.57 3.71 -6.82
N GLY A 250 1.64 3.17 -6.24
CA GLY A 250 1.67 1.77 -5.80
C GLY A 250 2.18 0.79 -6.86
N SER A 251 2.29 1.19 -8.13
CA SER A 251 2.91 0.35 -9.16
C SER A 251 4.34 0.01 -8.74
N THR A 252 4.64 -1.28 -8.64
CA THR A 252 5.89 -1.79 -8.11
C THR A 252 6.50 -2.80 -9.07
N PHE A 253 7.75 -2.55 -9.48
CA PHE A 253 8.44 -3.35 -10.50
C PHE A 253 9.85 -3.70 -10.07
N PHE A 254 10.28 -4.94 -10.36
CA PHE A 254 11.68 -5.34 -10.23
C PHE A 254 12.47 -4.86 -11.45
N GLN A 255 13.60 -4.20 -11.21
CA GLN A 255 14.51 -3.70 -12.26
C GLN A 255 15.78 -4.56 -12.30
N PRO A 256 15.98 -5.40 -13.34
CA PRO A 256 17.13 -6.31 -13.43
C PRO A 256 18.42 -5.63 -13.91
N CYS A 257 18.31 -4.44 -14.52
CA CYS A 257 19.40 -3.70 -15.14
C CYS A 257 19.72 -2.40 -14.40
N THR A 258 20.75 -1.70 -14.87
CA THR A 258 21.03 -0.31 -14.49
C THR A 258 19.97 0.62 -15.07
N PHE A 259 19.47 1.56 -14.27
CA PHE A 259 18.45 2.51 -14.68
C PHE A 259 18.58 3.85 -13.95
N ILE A 260 17.93 4.89 -14.49
CA ILE A 260 17.78 6.20 -13.85
C ILE A 260 16.32 6.38 -13.45
N ALA A 261 16.06 6.90 -12.24
CA ALA A 261 14.70 7.08 -11.75
C ALA A 261 14.31 8.55 -11.55
N SER A 262 13.09 8.89 -11.95
CA SER A 262 12.46 10.19 -11.66
C SER A 262 12.24 10.42 -10.15
N ASP A 263 11.99 11.67 -9.74
CA ASP A 263 11.59 12.02 -8.37
C ASP A 263 10.22 11.47 -7.96
N HIS A 264 9.45 10.96 -8.92
CA HIS A 264 8.17 10.31 -8.67
C HIS A 264 8.31 8.81 -8.35
N VAL A 265 9.52 8.26 -8.33
CA VAL A 265 9.80 6.84 -8.07
C VAL A 265 10.72 6.69 -6.86
N THR A 266 10.51 5.65 -6.06
CA THR A 266 11.37 5.26 -4.93
C THR A 266 11.96 3.90 -5.18
N LYS A 267 13.28 3.74 -5.02
CA LYS A 267 13.91 2.41 -4.99
C LYS A 267 13.74 1.75 -3.63
N LEU A 268 13.57 0.43 -3.62
CA LEU A 268 13.62 -0.42 -2.44
C LEU A 268 14.63 -1.54 -2.71
N GLU A 269 15.71 -1.57 -1.94
CA GLU A 269 16.87 -2.43 -2.19
C GLU A 269 17.26 -3.23 -0.94
N ASN A 270 17.52 -4.52 -1.17
CA ASN A 270 18.22 -5.41 -0.25
C ASN A 270 19.23 -6.22 -1.06
N LYS A 271 20.51 -6.15 -0.68
CA LYS A 271 21.60 -6.74 -1.48
C LYS A 271 21.60 -8.26 -1.50
N ASN A 272 20.86 -8.90 -0.60
CA ASN A 272 20.81 -10.35 -0.45
C ASN A 272 19.64 -10.98 -1.22
N PHE A 273 18.80 -10.19 -1.88
CA PHE A 273 17.63 -10.69 -2.60
C PHE A 273 17.95 -11.02 -4.06
N ASP A 274 17.44 -12.17 -4.51
CA ASP A 274 17.36 -12.53 -5.92
C ASP A 274 16.09 -11.96 -6.58
N ARG A 275 16.01 -12.12 -7.90
CA ARG A 275 14.86 -11.66 -8.69
C ARG A 275 13.52 -12.24 -8.21
N TYR A 276 13.49 -13.48 -7.74
CA TYR A 276 12.25 -14.14 -7.34
C TYR A 276 11.72 -13.58 -6.02
N ILE A 277 12.61 -13.33 -5.06
CA ILE A 277 12.26 -12.63 -3.81
C ILE A 277 11.73 -11.24 -4.14
N TYR A 278 12.41 -10.49 -5.02
CA TYR A 278 11.94 -9.18 -5.44
C TYR A 278 10.57 -9.23 -6.13
N LEU A 279 10.32 -10.18 -7.04
CA LEU A 279 9.02 -10.32 -7.70
C LEU A 279 7.91 -10.70 -6.72
N PHE A 280 8.20 -11.52 -5.70
CA PHE A 280 7.26 -11.80 -4.62
C PHE A 280 6.91 -10.51 -3.86
N LEU A 281 7.93 -9.74 -3.47
CA LEU A 281 7.76 -8.48 -2.75
C LEU A 281 7.06 -7.41 -3.60
N ALA A 282 7.29 -7.39 -4.92
CA ALA A 282 6.58 -6.50 -5.84
C ALA A 282 5.06 -6.77 -5.81
N ALA A 283 4.66 -8.05 -5.81
CA ALA A 283 3.25 -8.43 -5.67
C ALA A 283 2.65 -7.95 -4.34
N VAL A 284 3.36 -8.14 -3.22
CA VAL A 284 2.92 -7.69 -1.88
C VAL A 284 2.80 -6.16 -1.80
N ILE A 285 3.80 -5.43 -2.29
CA ILE A 285 3.86 -3.96 -2.20
C ILE A 285 2.89 -3.30 -3.18
N SER A 286 2.51 -3.96 -4.28
CA SER A 286 1.51 -3.44 -5.22
C SER A 286 0.16 -3.10 -4.55
N GLY A 287 -0.18 -3.76 -3.44
CA GLY A 287 -1.35 -3.46 -2.61
C GLY A 287 -1.33 -2.06 -1.98
N PHE A 288 -0.20 -1.35 -2.00
CA PHE A 288 -0.13 0.06 -1.60
C PHE A 288 -1.02 0.96 -2.45
N SER A 289 -1.36 0.53 -3.68
CA SER A 289 -2.34 1.21 -4.52
C SER A 289 -3.76 1.27 -3.90
N GLU A 290 -4.12 0.36 -3.00
CA GLU A 290 -5.39 0.45 -2.24
C GLU A 290 -5.37 1.57 -1.20
N LYS A 291 -4.18 1.91 -0.68
CA LYS A 291 -3.97 2.89 0.39
C LYS A 291 -3.66 4.28 -0.15
N TYR A 292 -3.05 4.36 -1.33
CA TYR A 292 -2.44 5.55 -1.87
C TYR A 292 -3.00 5.89 -3.25
N GLY A 293 -3.03 7.18 -3.56
CA GLY A 293 -3.58 7.67 -4.82
C GLY A 293 -3.30 9.15 -5.00
N PHE A 294 -3.99 9.80 -5.94
CA PHE A 294 -3.75 11.20 -6.27
C PHE A 294 -3.81 12.14 -5.03
N ASN A 295 -4.83 11.96 -4.20
CA ASN A 295 -5.05 12.73 -2.97
C ASN A 295 -4.18 12.28 -1.78
N ARG A 296 -3.51 11.12 -1.90
CA ARG A 296 -2.66 10.56 -0.84
C ARG A 296 -1.42 9.91 -1.46
N LYS A 297 -0.46 10.73 -1.88
CA LYS A 297 0.81 10.30 -2.49
C LYS A 297 1.74 9.65 -1.48
N ILE A 298 2.70 8.83 -1.93
CA ILE A 298 3.71 8.23 -1.06
C ILE A 298 4.85 9.23 -0.80
N LYS A 299 4.99 9.67 0.45
CA LYS A 299 6.04 10.59 0.91
C LYS A 299 7.15 9.82 1.63
N ASP A 300 8.36 10.38 1.68
CA ASP A 300 9.55 9.72 2.24
C ASP A 300 9.39 9.33 3.72
N LEU A 301 8.82 10.21 4.54
CA LEU A 301 8.53 9.88 5.95
C LEU A 301 7.46 8.80 6.08
N ARG A 302 6.53 8.72 5.13
CA ARG A 302 5.41 7.79 5.19
C ARG A 302 5.84 6.39 4.80
N ILE A 303 6.58 6.25 3.69
CA ILE A 303 7.08 4.95 3.26
C ILE A 303 7.99 4.29 4.31
N LYS A 304 8.79 5.09 5.04
CA LYS A 304 9.63 4.59 6.14
C LYS A 304 8.83 4.09 7.35
N LYS A 305 7.56 4.48 7.49
CA LYS A 305 6.66 4.00 8.55
C LYS A 305 5.77 2.83 8.08
N GLU A 306 5.82 2.47 6.80
CA GLU A 306 5.00 1.37 6.28
C GLU A 306 5.45 0.03 6.84
N LYS A 307 4.48 -0.87 6.94
CA LYS A 307 4.69 -2.28 7.20
C LYS A 307 4.20 -3.08 5.99
N ILE A 308 4.62 -4.33 5.86
CA ILE A 308 4.10 -5.28 4.89
C ILE A 308 3.89 -6.63 5.56
N LEU A 309 2.91 -7.40 5.07
CA LEU A 309 2.72 -8.78 5.50
C LEU A 309 3.63 -9.70 4.68
N LEU A 310 4.39 -10.56 5.36
CA LEU A 310 5.22 -11.58 4.73
C LEU A 310 4.98 -12.95 5.35
N PRO A 311 5.13 -14.05 4.59
CA PRO A 311 5.11 -15.40 5.15
C PRO A 311 6.31 -15.58 6.07
N VAL A 312 6.13 -16.36 7.14
CA VAL A 312 7.20 -16.60 8.13
C VAL A 312 7.67 -18.04 8.17
N ASN A 313 8.95 -18.20 8.50
CA ASN A 313 9.58 -19.49 8.74
C ASN A 313 9.31 -19.96 10.20
N LYS A 314 9.89 -21.10 10.60
CA LYS A 314 9.74 -21.66 11.95
C LYS A 314 10.31 -20.77 13.07
N LYS A 315 11.14 -19.77 12.74
CA LYS A 315 11.71 -18.78 13.65
C LYS A 315 10.93 -17.46 13.67
N ASP A 316 9.76 -17.39 13.05
CA ASP A 316 8.97 -16.16 12.91
C ASP A 316 9.63 -15.04 12.08
N GLU A 317 10.67 -15.36 11.32
CA GLU A 317 11.36 -14.44 10.40
C GLU A 317 10.77 -14.53 8.99
N PRO A 318 10.92 -13.51 8.12
CA PRO A 318 10.46 -13.59 6.74
C PRO A 318 11.05 -14.80 6.00
N ASP A 319 10.18 -15.61 5.40
CA ASP A 319 10.57 -16.85 4.72
C ASP A 319 11.00 -16.58 3.27
N TYR A 320 12.17 -15.96 3.10
CA TYR A 320 12.69 -15.58 1.77
C TYR A 320 12.93 -16.79 0.86
N ILE A 321 13.28 -17.95 1.43
CA ILE A 321 13.45 -19.20 0.68
C ILE A 321 12.11 -19.62 0.07
N PHE A 322 11.04 -19.66 0.88
CA PHE A 322 9.70 -19.95 0.37
C PHE A 322 9.26 -18.93 -0.70
N MET A 323 9.45 -17.63 -0.44
CA MET A 323 9.03 -16.56 -1.37
C MET A 323 9.67 -16.74 -2.75
N GLY A 324 10.98 -16.99 -2.79
CA GLY A 324 11.69 -17.18 -4.05
C GLY A 324 11.31 -18.48 -4.75
N ALA A 325 11.23 -19.61 -4.02
CA ALA A 325 10.81 -20.89 -4.57
C ALA A 325 9.39 -20.84 -5.17
N PHE A 326 8.47 -20.17 -4.48
CA PHE A 326 7.09 -19.98 -4.94
C PHE A 326 7.02 -19.21 -6.26
N MET A 327 7.73 -18.09 -6.39
CA MET A 327 7.75 -17.33 -7.63
C MET A 327 8.42 -18.10 -8.77
N LYS A 328 9.50 -18.83 -8.49
CA LYS A 328 10.17 -19.68 -9.48
C LYS A 328 9.26 -20.79 -10.02
N GLN A 329 8.46 -21.41 -9.14
CA GLN A 329 7.46 -22.38 -9.56
C GLN A 329 6.40 -21.73 -10.46
N LEU A 330 5.93 -20.52 -10.13
CA LEU A 330 4.97 -19.79 -10.98
C LEU A 330 5.56 -19.49 -12.37
N GLU A 331 6.84 -19.10 -12.44
CA GLU A 331 7.54 -18.90 -13.72
C GLU A 331 7.50 -20.19 -14.55
N HIS A 332 7.89 -21.32 -13.96
CA HIS A 332 7.87 -22.63 -14.63
C HIS A 332 6.45 -23.03 -15.09
N GLU A 333 5.44 -22.87 -14.24
CA GLU A 333 4.03 -23.14 -14.59
C GLU A 333 3.55 -22.30 -15.79
N LEU A 334 3.97 -21.03 -15.86
CA LEU A 334 3.58 -20.11 -16.95
C LEU A 334 4.32 -20.43 -18.25
N LEU A 335 5.63 -20.67 -18.20
CA LEU A 335 6.41 -21.05 -19.37
C LEU A 335 5.96 -22.38 -19.96
N HIS A 336 5.71 -23.38 -19.10
CA HIS A 336 5.18 -24.68 -19.55
C HIS A 336 3.83 -24.55 -20.24
N ARG A 337 2.93 -23.69 -19.71
CA ARG A 337 1.63 -23.42 -20.34
C ARG A 337 1.79 -22.76 -21.72
N TYR A 338 2.75 -21.85 -21.86
CA TYR A 338 3.06 -21.21 -23.13
C TYR A 338 3.63 -22.20 -24.15
N ASP A 339 4.52 -23.10 -23.72
CA ASP A 339 5.08 -24.15 -24.59
C ASP A 339 3.99 -25.09 -25.11
N ILE A 340 3.10 -25.57 -24.23
CA ILE A 340 1.95 -26.41 -24.63
C ILE A 340 1.10 -25.70 -25.70
N HIS A 341 0.80 -24.42 -25.51
CA HIS A 341 0.03 -23.63 -26.47
C HIS A 341 0.72 -23.56 -27.85
N ASN A 342 2.03 -23.33 -27.88
CA ASN A 342 2.81 -23.24 -29.12
C ASN A 342 3.02 -24.59 -29.81
N SER A 343 3.17 -25.67 -29.05
CA SER A 343 3.24 -27.02 -29.60
C SER A 343 1.97 -27.40 -30.36
N GLY A 344 0.80 -26.96 -29.89
CA GLY A 344 -0.48 -27.14 -30.58
C GLY A 344 -0.59 -26.42 -31.94
N PHE A 345 0.10 -25.29 -32.11
CA PHE A 345 0.10 -24.51 -33.36
C PHE A 345 0.98 -25.11 -34.46
N ARG A 346 2.00 -25.92 -34.11
CA ARG A 346 2.92 -26.51 -35.11
C ARG A 346 2.33 -27.71 -35.84
N PHE A 347 1.28 -28.34 -35.31
CA PHE A 347 0.65 -29.52 -35.92
C PHE A 347 -0.53 -29.20 -36.86
N SER A 348 -0.96 -27.94 -36.97
CA SER A 348 -2.06 -27.53 -37.86
C SER A 348 -1.60 -26.96 -39.22
N GLY A 349 -0.29 -26.85 -39.47
CA GLY A 349 0.29 -26.25 -40.68
C GLY A 349 0.89 -27.21 -41.71
N ALA A 350 0.92 -28.53 -41.43
CA ALA A 350 1.51 -29.53 -42.32
C ALA A 350 0.43 -30.42 -42.96
N SER A 351 -0.44 -29.80 -43.74
CA SER A 351 -1.34 -30.51 -44.65
C SER A 351 -1.73 -29.54 -45.73
N HIS A 352 -0.94 -29.45 -46.80
CA HIS A 352 -1.32 -29.12 -48.17
C HIS A 352 -0.27 -29.72 -49.10
#